data_AF-A0A1C7P5N8-F1
#
_entry.id   AF-A0A1C7P5N8-F1
#
_cell.length_a   1.000
_cell.length_b   1.000
_cell.length_c   1.000
_cell.angle_alpha   90.00
_cell.angle_beta   90.00
_cell.angle_gamma   90.00
#
_symmetry.space_group_name_H-M   'P 1'
#
loop_
_entity.id
_entity.type
_entity.pdbx_description
1 polymer ?
#
loop_
_entity_poly.entity_id
_entity_poly.type
_entity_poly.pdbx_seq_one_letter_code
_entity_poly.pdbx_strand_id
1 'polypeptide(L)' 'MTSILTNSAAMAALSTLRSIGSGMETTQGRVSSGLRVETAADNAAYWSIATTMRSDNKALSTVQDALGL' A
#
# COMPACT_ATOMS: atom_id res chain seq x y z
N MET A 1 18.85 36.54 14.54
CA MET A 1 18.86 35.15 15.04
C MET A 1 19.65 34.28 14.08
N THR A 2 20.95 34.15 14.29
CA THR A 2 21.82 33.22 13.55
C THR A 2 22.20 32.12 14.53
N SER A 3 21.38 31.08 14.63
CA SER A 3 21.71 29.91 15.44
C SER A 3 22.70 29.04 14.67
N ILE A 4 23.95 28.99 15.14
CA ILE A 4 25.01 28.11 14.62
C ILE A 4 24.69 26.63 14.91
N LEU A 5 23.86 26.36 15.93
CA LEU A 5 23.56 25.00 16.42
C LEU A 5 22.23 24.44 15.92
N THR A 6 21.25 25.27 15.58
CA THR A 6 19.91 24.84 15.15
C THR A 6 19.52 25.53 13.85
N ASN A 7 19.57 24.77 12.75
CA ASN A 7 19.16 25.25 11.44
C ASN A 7 17.74 24.76 11.13
N SER A 8 16.75 25.59 11.43
CA SER A 8 15.33 25.28 11.20
C SER A 8 15.01 24.99 9.73
N ALA A 9 15.71 25.62 8.79
CA ALA A 9 15.55 25.35 7.36
C ALA A 9 16.08 23.95 7.00
N ALA A 10 17.23 23.54 7.56
CA ALA A 10 17.76 22.20 7.38
C ALA A 10 16.88 21.13 8.04
N MET A 11 16.29 21.41 9.19
CA MET A 11 15.33 20.49 9.85
C MET A 11 14.04 20.32 9.04
N ALA A 12 13.50 21.42 8.48
CA ALA A 12 12.35 21.36 7.59
C ALA A 12 12.66 20.56 6.32
N ALA A 13 13.82 20.81 5.70
CA ALA A 13 14.27 20.06 4.54
C ALA A 13 14.45 18.56 4.85
N LEU A 14 15.02 18.23 6.01
CA LEU A 14 15.17 16.83 6.45
C LEU A 14 13.81 16.17 6.70
N SER A 15 12.85 16.89 7.29
CA SER A 15 11.47 16.39 7.46
C SER A 15 10.83 16.10 6.10
N THR A 16 10.97 17.00 5.13
CA THR A 16 10.47 16.80 3.76
C THR A 16 11.16 15.60 3.11
N LEU A 17 12.47 15.46 3.24
CA LEU A 17 13.22 14.34 2.67
C LEU A 17 12.77 12.99 3.26
N ARG A 18 12.53 12.94 4.58
CA ARG A 18 11.99 11.74 5.25
C ARG A 18 10.60 11.39 4.73
N SER A 19 9.71 12.39 4.59
CA SER A 19 8.37 12.18 4.01
C SER A 19 8.43 11.68 2.56
N ILE A 20 9.35 12.22 1.75
CA ILE A 20 9.60 11.74 0.39
C ILE A 20 10.09 10.29 0.42
N GLY A 21 11.03 9.96 1.31
CA GLY A 21 11.54 8.60 1.48
C GLY A 21 10.43 7.60 1.80
N SER A 22 9.58 7.90 2.78
CA SER A 22 8.45 7.03 3.14
C SER A 22 7.42 6.90 2.00
N GLY A 23 7.19 7.98 1.24
CA GLY A 23 6.31 7.94 0.07
C GLY A 23 6.89 7.09 -1.06
N MET A 24 8.22 7.13 -1.26
CA MET A 24 8.91 6.31 -2.23
C MET A 24 8.86 4.83 -1.86
N GLU A 25 9.07 4.46 -0.59
CA GLU A 25 8.95 3.08 -0.11
C GLU A 25 7.56 2.50 -0.37
N THR A 26 6.51 3.26 -0.05
CA THR A 26 5.11 2.87 -0.35
C THR A 26 4.91 2.69 -1.86
N THR A 27 5.45 3.60 -2.67
CA THR A 27 5.34 3.52 -4.13
C THR A 27 6.07 2.31 -4.68
N GLN A 28 7.27 2.01 -4.19
CA GLN A 28 8.02 0.82 -4.57
C GLN A 28 7.26 -0.46 -4.20
N GLY A 29 6.66 -0.53 -3.01
CA GLY A 29 5.80 -1.65 -2.61
C GLY A 29 4.66 -1.89 -3.61
N ARG A 30 3.93 -0.82 -3.97
CA ARG A 30 2.84 -0.89 -4.96
C ARG A 30 3.31 -1.28 -6.36
N VAL A 31 4.48 -0.79 -6.80
CA VAL A 31 5.05 -1.16 -8.10
C VAL A 31 5.47 -2.63 -8.10
N SER A 32 6.04 -3.12 -7.00
CA SER A 32 6.45 -4.51 -6.86
C SER A 32 5.27 -5.49 -6.80
N SER A 33 4.20 -5.17 -6.06
CA SER A 33 3.02 -6.02 -5.96
C SER A 33 2.02 -5.82 -7.10
N GLY A 34 2.10 -4.67 -7.80
CA GLY A 34 1.10 -4.24 -8.78
C GLY A 34 -0.24 -3.86 -8.16
N LEU A 35 -0.35 -3.87 -6.82
CA LEU A 35 -1.59 -3.63 -6.09
C LEU A 35 -1.54 -2.26 -5.41
N ARG A 36 -2.60 -1.48 -5.56
CA ARG A 36 -2.77 -0.24 -4.80
C ARG A 36 -3.08 -0.48 -3.32
N VAL A 37 -3.72 -1.61 -3.03
CA VAL A 37 -4.09 -2.10 -1.68
C VAL A 37 -3.62 -3.54 -1.61
N GLU A 38 -2.47 -3.75 -0.99
CA GLU A 38 -1.85 -5.07 -0.87
C GLU A 38 -2.28 -5.74 0.44
N THR A 39 -2.28 -4.95 1.52
CA THR A 39 -2.59 -5.41 2.88
C THR A 39 -3.86 -4.76 3.43
N ALA A 40 -4.40 -5.33 4.51
CA ALA A 40 -5.53 -4.74 5.22
C ALA A 40 -5.17 -3.38 5.85
N ALA A 41 -3.88 -3.11 6.12
CA ALA A 41 -3.42 -1.85 6.66
C ALA A 41 -3.48 -0.71 5.62
N ASP A 42 -3.33 -1.02 4.33
CA ASP A 42 -3.40 -0.01 3.26
C ASP A 42 -4.82 0.53 3.09
N ASN A 43 -5.82 -0.35 3.17
CA ASN A 43 -7.23 0.00 3.22
C ASN A 43 -8.08 -1.21 3.62
N ALA A 44 -8.50 -1.27 4.89
CA ALA A 44 -9.22 -2.43 5.42
C ALA A 44 -10.54 -2.71 4.67
N ALA A 45 -11.27 -1.68 4.25
CA ALA A 45 -12.55 -1.84 3.55
C ALA A 45 -12.34 -2.41 2.14
N TYR A 46 -11.48 -1.79 1.32
CA TYR A 46 -11.21 -2.27 -0.03
C TYR A 46 -10.50 -3.63 -0.03
N TRP A 47 -9.60 -3.86 0.92
CA TRP A 47 -8.93 -5.15 1.07
C TRP A 47 -9.94 -6.25 1.41
N SER A 48 -10.85 -6.02 2.36
CA SER A 48 -11.88 -7.01 2.75
C SER A 48 -12.80 -7.35 1.58
N ILE A 49 -13.29 -6.35 0.85
CA ILE A 49 -14.13 -6.56 -0.34
C ILE A 49 -13.36 -7.33 -1.42
N ALA A 50 -12.10 -6.95 -1.71
CA ALA A 50 -11.26 -7.64 -2.68
C ALA A 50 -10.98 -9.10 -2.29
N THR A 51 -10.75 -9.38 -1.00
CA THR A 51 -10.53 -10.73 -0.48
C THR A 51 -11.80 -11.58 -0.60
N THR A 52 -12.97 -11.04 -0.24
CA THR A 52 -14.25 -11.72 -0.46
C THR A 52 -14.48 -12.02 -1.93
N MET A 53 -14.30 -11.04 -2.83
CA MET A 53 -14.47 -11.25 -4.27
C MET A 53 -13.51 -12.32 -4.84
N ARG A 54 -12.26 -12.38 -4.37
CA ARG A 54 -11.32 -13.45 -4.76
C ARG A 54 -11.79 -14.83 -4.28
N SER A 55 -12.33 -14.89 -3.07
CA SER A 55 -12.91 -16.12 -2.51
C SER A 55 -14.13 -16.58 -3.33
N ASP A 56 -15.02 -15.66 -3.66
CA ASP A 56 -16.23 -15.93 -4.45
C ASP A 56 -15.86 -16.46 -5.84
N ASN A 57 -14.87 -15.83 -6.50
CA ASN A 57 -14.41 -16.29 -7.81
C ASN A 57 -13.84 -17.72 -7.75
N LYS A 58 -13.08 -18.04 -6.69
CA LYS A 58 -12.58 -19.40 -6.49
C LYS A 58 -13.72 -20.40 -6.27
N ALA A 59 -14.71 -20.05 -5.46
CA ALA A 59 -15.88 -20.88 -5.24
C ALA A 59 -16.66 -21.13 -6.55
N LEU A 60 -16.89 -20.08 -7.34
CA LEU A 60 -17.54 -20.19 -8.65
C LEU A 60 -16.75 -21.09 -9.62
N SER A 61 -15.42 -20.97 -9.67
CA SER A 61 -14.57 -21.87 -10.45
C SER A 61 -14.75 -23.32 -10.03
N THR A 62 -14.75 -23.61 -8.72
CA THR A 62 -14.93 -24.99 -8.24
C THR A 62 -16.32 -25.56 -8.56
N VAL A 63 -17.35 -24.72 -8.57
CA VAL A 63 -18.71 -25.12 -8.97
C VAL A 63 -18.76 -25.39 -10.47
N GLN A 64 -18.10 -24.59 -11.30
CA GLN A 64 -17.98 -24.85 -12.74
C GLN A 64 -17.26 -26.17 -13.02
N ASP A 65 -16.14 -26.43 -12.33
CA ASP A 65 -15.43 -27.70 -12.45
C ASP A 65 -16.33 -28.89 -12.06
N ALA A 66 -17.13 -28.75 -11.00
CA ALA A 66 -18.06 -29.79 -10.56
C ALA A 66 -19.29 -29.99 -11.49
N LEU A 67 -19.66 -28.99 -12.29
CA LEU A 67 -20.76 -29.07 -13.26
C LEU A 67 -20.29 -29.46 -14.68
N GLY A 68 -19.00 -29.27 -14.97
CA GLY A 68 -18.37 -29.59 -16.25
C GLY A 68 -17.69 -30.96 -16.31
N LEU A 69 -17.60 -31.65 -15.17
CA LEU A 69 -17.28 -33.08 -15.04
C LEU A 69 -18.57 -33.91 -15.06
#